data_AF-A0A103YEZ2-F1
#
_entry.id   AF-A0A103YEZ2-F1
#
_cell.length_a   1.000
_cell.length_b   1.000
_cell.length_c   1.000
_cell.angle_alpha   90.00
_cell.angle_beta   90.00
_cell.angle_gamma   90.00
#
_symmetry.space_group_name_H-M   'P 1'
#
loop_
_entity.id
_entity.type
_entity.pdbx_description
1 polymer ?
#
loop_
_entity_poly.entity_id
_entity_poly.type
_entity_poly.pdbx_seq_one_letter_code
_entity_poly.pdbx_strand_id
1 'polypeptide(L)'
;MQSKKLKMYTGNFDQYVQTRSELEENQMKQYKWEQDQIAGMKEYIARFGHGSAKLTRQAQSKEKTLAKMERGGLTEKVARDKVLVFRFVDVGKLPPPILQFVEVSFGYTPDNLIYKCLDFGVDLDSRVALVGPNGTGKSTLLKLMTGELVPLDGMVRRHNHLRIAQYHQHLAEKLDLDMSALLYMMREYPGNVEEKMRASIGRFGLTGKALMPMKNLSDGQKSRVIFAWLAFRQPQMLLLDEPTNHLDIETIDSLAEALNEWDGGLVLVSHDFRLINQVAHEIWVVKTKL
;
A
#
# COMPACT_ATOMS: atom_id res chain seq x y z
N MET A 1 13.06 -9.46 9.88
CA MET A 1 13.07 -9.54 11.35
C MET A 1 11.63 -9.81 11.79
N GLN A 2 11.30 -11.02 12.26
CA GLN A 2 9.94 -11.36 12.71
C GLN A 2 9.96 -11.43 14.24
N SER A 3 8.97 -10.81 14.90
CA SER A 3 8.86 -10.83 16.37
C SER A 3 10.15 -10.43 17.10
N LYS A 4 10.87 -9.43 16.56
CA LYS A 4 12.19 -8.95 17.05
C LYS A 4 13.30 -10.01 17.05
N LYS A 5 13.14 -11.12 16.31
CA LYS A 5 14.16 -12.15 16.10
C LYS A 5 14.64 -12.12 14.65
N LEU A 6 15.94 -12.34 14.48
CA LEU A 6 16.58 -12.44 13.17
C LEU A 6 16.74 -13.93 12.83
N LYS A 7 16.20 -14.35 11.69
CA LYS A 7 16.40 -15.69 11.13
C LYS A 7 17.06 -15.53 9.76
N MET A 8 18.13 -16.27 9.53
CA MET A 8 18.83 -16.28 8.25
C MET A 8 18.27 -17.38 7.36
N TYR A 9 18.10 -17.07 6.09
CA TYR A 9 17.66 -17.99 5.04
C TYR A 9 18.71 -17.97 3.93
N THR A 10 19.00 -19.12 3.34
CA THR A 10 19.92 -19.24 2.20
C THR A 10 19.13 -19.31 0.90
N GLY A 11 19.62 -18.69 -0.17
CA GLY A 11 18.98 -18.71 -1.49
C GLY A 11 18.55 -17.33 -1.99
N ASN A 12 17.78 -17.30 -3.07
CA ASN A 12 17.19 -16.08 -3.63
C ASN A 12 15.84 -15.72 -2.96
N PHE A 13 15.23 -14.59 -3.34
CA PHE A 13 13.99 -14.11 -2.73
C PHE A 13 12.80 -15.08 -2.92
N ASP A 14 12.68 -15.70 -4.09
CA ASP A 14 11.59 -16.64 -4.38
C ASP A 14 11.71 -17.91 -3.51
N GLN A 15 12.92 -18.45 -3.38
CA GLN A 15 13.21 -19.56 -2.47
C GLN A 15 12.91 -19.19 -1.01
N TYR A 16 13.23 -17.96 -0.61
CA TYR A 16 12.90 -17.46 0.72
C TYR A 16 11.38 -17.45 0.95
N VAL A 17 10.59 -16.90 0.01
CA VAL A 17 9.12 -16.85 0.12
C VAL A 17 8.53 -18.25 0.24
N GLN A 18 8.97 -19.19 -0.59
CA GLN A 18 8.49 -20.57 -0.56
C GLN A 18 8.86 -21.27 0.76
N THR A 19 10.14 -21.23 1.14
CA THR A 19 10.64 -21.85 2.39
C THR A 19 9.93 -21.29 3.61
N ARG A 20 9.71 -19.97 3.63
CA ARG A 20 8.98 -19.30 4.71
C ARG A 20 7.53 -19.77 4.78
N SER A 21 6.83 -19.82 3.65
CA SER A 21 5.45 -20.30 3.59
C SER A 21 5.31 -21.73 4.12
N GLU A 22 6.21 -22.63 3.72
CA GLU A 22 6.22 -24.03 4.19
C GLU A 22 6.47 -24.13 5.70
N LEU A 23 7.42 -23.36 6.24
CA LEU A 23 7.70 -23.31 7.68
C LEU A 23 6.52 -22.76 8.48
N GLU A 24 5.88 -21.69 8.00
CA GLU A 24 4.69 -21.10 8.64
C GLU A 24 3.50 -22.07 8.60
N GLU A 25 3.31 -22.82 7.50
CA GLU A 25 2.26 -23.83 7.39
C GLU A 25 2.50 -24.99 8.38
N ASN A 26 3.73 -25.49 8.46
CA ASN A 26 4.11 -26.55 9.41
C ASN A 26 3.93 -26.10 10.86
N GLN A 27 4.35 -24.87 11.20
CA GLN A 27 4.14 -24.30 12.52
C GLN A 27 2.64 -24.17 12.85
N MET A 28 1.81 -23.72 11.90
CA MET A 28 0.36 -23.62 12.11
C MET A 28 -0.31 -24.98 12.28
N LYS A 29 0.14 -26.02 11.55
CA LYS A 29 -0.35 -27.39 11.73
C LYS A 29 -0.02 -27.91 13.13
N GLN A 30 1.23 -27.73 13.57
CA GLN A 30 1.67 -28.10 14.91
C GLN A 30 0.89 -27.35 16.00
N TYR A 31 0.73 -26.04 15.85
CA TYR A 31 -0.07 -25.22 16.75
C TYR A 31 -1.51 -25.72 16.87
N LYS A 32 -2.19 -25.96 15.74
CA LYS A 32 -3.56 -26.48 15.74
C LYS A 32 -3.66 -27.84 16.43
N TRP A 33 -2.74 -28.75 16.11
CA TRP A 33 -2.69 -30.07 16.74
C TRP A 33 -2.52 -29.97 18.27
N GLU A 34 -1.63 -29.11 18.76
CA GLU A 34 -1.46 -28.86 20.20
C GLU A 34 -2.72 -28.27 20.83
N GLN A 35 -3.36 -27.29 20.19
CA GLN A 35 -4.60 -26.69 20.70
C GLN A 35 -5.75 -27.70 20.78
N ASP A 36 -5.90 -28.56 19.77
CA ASP A 36 -6.94 -29.61 19.75
C ASP A 36 -6.69 -30.65 20.86
N GLN A 37 -5.42 -31.04 21.08
CA GLN A 37 -5.04 -31.92 22.19
C GLN A 37 -5.34 -31.27 23.56
N ILE A 38 -4.99 -30.00 23.73
CA ILE A 38 -5.26 -29.24 24.96
C ILE A 38 -6.77 -29.13 25.20
N ALA A 39 -7.55 -28.80 24.17
CA ALA A 39 -9.00 -28.71 24.26
C ALA A 39 -9.62 -30.05 24.66
N GLY A 40 -9.23 -31.14 24.00
CA GLY A 40 -9.72 -32.48 24.32
C GLY A 40 -9.33 -32.96 25.73
N MET A 41 -8.12 -32.65 26.21
CA MET A 41 -7.71 -32.94 27.58
C MET A 41 -8.52 -32.12 28.60
N LYS A 42 -8.71 -30.82 28.36
CA LYS A 42 -9.52 -29.94 29.23
C LYS A 42 -10.97 -30.39 29.30
N GLU A 43 -11.60 -30.73 28.17
CA GLU A 43 -12.97 -31.26 28.14
C GLU A 43 -13.09 -32.58 28.91
N TYR A 44 -12.10 -33.48 28.76
CA TYR A 44 -12.08 -34.73 29.49
C TYR A 44 -11.93 -34.53 31.01
N ILE A 45 -11.03 -33.65 31.44
CA ILE A 45 -10.84 -33.32 32.85
C ILE A 45 -12.12 -32.72 33.43
N ALA A 46 -12.78 -31.82 32.70
CA ALA A 46 -14.04 -31.21 33.12
C ALA A 46 -15.17 -32.23 33.27
N ARG A 47 -15.33 -33.16 32.31
CA ARG A 47 -16.39 -34.18 32.37
C ARG A 47 -16.15 -35.26 33.41
N PHE A 48 -14.91 -35.67 33.62
CA PHE A 48 -14.59 -36.89 34.37
C PHE A 48 -13.80 -36.66 35.66
N GLY A 49 -13.49 -35.41 36.01
CA GLY A 49 -12.74 -35.02 37.22
C GLY A 49 -13.43 -35.41 38.53
N HIS A 50 -14.76 -35.53 38.52
CA HIS A 50 -15.57 -35.94 39.69
C HIS A 50 -16.28 -37.29 39.49
N GLY A 51 -15.88 -38.06 38.47
CA GLY A 51 -16.49 -39.34 38.13
C GLY A 51 -16.05 -40.50 39.03
N SER A 52 -16.20 -41.73 38.54
CA SER A 52 -15.73 -42.93 39.25
C SER A 52 -14.22 -42.89 39.52
N ALA A 53 -13.73 -43.57 40.56
CA ALA A 53 -12.32 -43.57 40.95
C ALA A 53 -11.35 -43.90 39.80
N LYS A 54 -11.78 -44.73 38.83
CA LYS A 54 -11.01 -45.04 37.61
C LYS A 54 -10.93 -43.85 36.66
N LEU A 55 -12.04 -43.14 36.45
CA LEU A 55 -12.15 -41.98 35.58
C LEU A 55 -11.41 -40.77 36.17
N THR A 56 -11.51 -40.55 37.49
CA THR A 56 -10.77 -39.49 38.19
C THR A 56 -9.25 -39.68 38.08
N ARG A 57 -8.74 -40.91 38.21
CA ARG A 57 -7.31 -41.19 38.01
C ARG A 57 -6.86 -40.91 36.58
N GLN A 58 -7.68 -41.21 35.57
CA GLN A 58 -7.38 -40.87 34.18
C GLN A 58 -7.40 -39.35 33.94
N ALA A 59 -8.34 -38.62 34.55
CA ALA A 59 -8.38 -37.16 34.48
C ALA A 59 -7.11 -36.53 35.08
N GLN A 60 -6.69 -36.97 36.28
CA GLN A 60 -5.44 -36.52 36.92
C GLN A 60 -4.18 -36.84 36.08
N SER A 61 -4.18 -37.97 35.37
CA SER A 61 -3.09 -38.29 34.44
C SER A 61 -3.04 -37.31 33.27
N LYS A 62 -4.18 -36.98 32.66
CA LYS A 62 -4.25 -35.99 31.57
C LYS A 62 -3.90 -34.58 32.04
N GLU A 63 -4.25 -34.22 33.27
CA GLU A 63 -3.87 -32.96 33.90
C GLU A 63 -2.34 -32.83 34.04
N LYS A 64 -1.66 -33.90 34.48
CA LYS A 64 -0.19 -33.94 34.51
C LYS A 64 0.43 -33.83 33.12
N THR A 65 -0.15 -34.49 32.12
CA THR A 65 0.31 -34.39 30.72
C THR A 65 0.16 -32.98 30.19
N LEU A 66 -1.00 -32.33 30.43
CA LEU A 66 -1.26 -30.95 30.06
C LEU A 66 -0.24 -29.99 30.70
N ALA A 67 -0.02 -30.12 32.02
CA ALA A 67 0.95 -29.30 32.74
C ALA A 67 2.39 -29.50 32.23
N LYS A 68 2.75 -30.72 31.77
CA LYS A 68 4.05 -30.99 31.14
C LYS A 68 4.16 -30.31 29.78
N MET A 69 3.11 -30.32 28.95
CA MET A 69 3.09 -29.64 27.66
C MET A 69 3.22 -28.12 27.83
N GLU A 70 2.47 -27.54 28.77
CA GLU A 70 2.54 -26.10 29.07
C GLU A 70 3.94 -25.68 29.55
N ARG A 71 4.59 -26.50 30.38
CA ARG A 71 5.97 -26.26 30.84
C ARG A 71 7.02 -26.42 29.74
N GLY A 72 6.75 -27.29 28.76
CA GLY A 72 7.64 -27.54 27.62
C GLY A 72 7.71 -26.38 26.61
N GLY A 73 6.82 -25.39 26.74
CA GLY A 73 6.66 -24.31 25.79
C GLY A 73 5.81 -24.78 24.60
N LEU A 74 4.60 -24.24 24.50
CA LEU A 74 3.71 -24.53 23.38
C LEU A 74 4.20 -23.83 22.12
N THR A 75 3.90 -24.42 20.97
CA THR A 75 4.13 -23.80 19.68
C THR A 75 3.37 -22.47 19.64
N GLU A 76 4.06 -21.38 19.29
CA GLU A 76 3.41 -20.09 19.13
C GLU A 76 2.55 -20.10 17.86
N LYS A 77 1.36 -19.48 17.93
CA LYS A 77 0.56 -19.21 16.74
C LYS A 77 1.38 -18.37 15.78
N VAL A 78 1.40 -18.74 14.49
CA VAL A 78 2.04 -17.89 13.47
C VAL A 78 1.37 -16.53 13.47
N ALA A 79 2.15 -15.51 13.84
CA ALA A 79 1.75 -14.12 13.69
C ALA A 79 1.90 -13.80 12.20
N ARG A 80 0.76 -13.67 11.50
CA ARG A 80 0.77 -13.10 10.15
C ARG A 80 1.19 -11.65 10.25
N ASP A 81 2.05 -11.22 9.34
CA ASP A 81 2.31 -9.80 9.18
C ASP A 81 0.99 -9.09 8.89
N LYS A 82 0.81 -7.90 9.46
CA LYS A 82 -0.41 -7.13 9.24
C LYS A 82 -0.43 -6.71 7.78
N VAL A 83 -1.28 -7.38 6.99
CA VAL A 83 -1.58 -6.97 5.62
C VAL A 83 -2.14 -5.55 5.68
N LEU A 84 -1.45 -4.64 5.00
CA LEU A 84 -1.88 -3.25 4.87
C LEU A 84 -2.98 -3.25 3.81
N VAL A 85 -4.11 -2.60 4.07
CA VAL A 85 -5.19 -2.54 3.08
C VAL A 85 -5.34 -1.10 2.65
N PHE A 86 -4.63 -0.72 1.59
CA PHE A 86 -4.90 0.55 0.93
C PHE A 86 -6.32 0.52 0.39
N ARG A 87 -7.03 1.64 0.49
CA ARG A 87 -8.37 1.75 -0.08
C ARG A 87 -8.61 3.14 -0.60
N PHE A 88 -8.77 3.24 -1.91
CA PHE A 88 -9.32 4.41 -2.57
C PHE A 88 -10.85 4.26 -2.63
N VAL A 89 -11.56 5.39 -2.62
CA VAL A 89 -13.04 5.39 -2.63
C VAL A 89 -13.50 5.47 -4.09
N ASP A 90 -14.60 4.79 -4.41
CA ASP A 90 -15.31 4.97 -5.67
C ASP A 90 -15.75 6.44 -5.81
N VAL A 91 -15.48 7.01 -6.98
CA VAL A 91 -15.61 8.43 -7.26
C VAL A 91 -16.64 8.75 -8.33
N GLY A 92 -17.33 7.73 -8.84
CA GLY A 92 -18.29 7.84 -9.92
C GLY A 92 -17.63 8.09 -11.28
N LYS A 93 -18.47 8.13 -12.31
CA LYS A 93 -18.05 8.29 -13.70
C LYS A 93 -18.10 9.76 -14.14
N LEU A 94 -17.18 10.12 -15.03
CA LEU A 94 -17.22 11.37 -15.79
C LEU A 94 -17.39 11.03 -17.28
N PRO A 95 -18.18 11.80 -18.03
CA PRO A 95 -18.28 11.61 -19.47
C PRO A 95 -16.96 12.01 -20.16
N PRO A 96 -16.51 11.27 -21.18
CA PRO A 96 -15.34 11.66 -21.97
C PRO A 96 -15.62 12.94 -22.78
N PRO A 97 -14.57 13.69 -23.16
CA PRO A 97 -13.15 13.43 -22.91
C PRO A 97 -12.69 13.85 -21.50
N ILE A 98 -11.85 13.03 -20.86
CA ILE A 98 -11.39 13.28 -19.48
C ILE A 98 -10.15 14.17 -19.44
N LEU A 99 -9.05 13.73 -20.04
CA LEU A 99 -7.80 14.48 -20.18
C LEU A 99 -7.24 14.23 -21.58
N GLN A 100 -7.06 15.28 -22.37
CA GLN A 100 -6.60 15.17 -23.76
C GLN A 100 -5.53 16.20 -24.08
N PHE A 101 -4.47 15.76 -24.73
CA PHE A 101 -3.43 16.58 -25.33
C PHE A 101 -3.76 16.73 -26.81
N VAL A 102 -3.82 17.98 -27.29
CA VAL A 102 -4.10 18.31 -28.69
C VAL A 102 -2.96 19.18 -29.20
N GLU A 103 -2.16 18.63 -30.12
CA GLU A 103 -1.01 19.25 -30.78
C GLU A 103 0.00 19.90 -29.80
N VAL A 104 0.16 19.33 -28.61
CA VAL A 104 0.91 19.98 -27.52
C VAL A 104 2.41 19.98 -27.80
N SER A 105 3.01 21.18 -27.80
CA SER A 105 4.46 21.37 -27.80
C SER A 105 4.91 22.08 -26.54
N PHE A 106 5.99 21.62 -25.92
CA PHE A 106 6.48 22.19 -24.67
C PHE A 106 8.00 22.05 -24.54
N GLY A 107 8.63 23.10 -24.03
CA GLY A 107 10.00 23.15 -23.54
C GLY A 107 10.08 24.19 -22.43
N TYR A 108 11.05 24.06 -21.51
CA TYR A 108 11.27 25.12 -20.51
C TYR A 108 11.75 26.43 -21.15
N THR A 109 12.36 26.34 -22.33
CA THR A 109 12.65 27.47 -23.21
C THR A 109 12.09 27.19 -24.61
N PRO A 110 11.69 28.22 -25.37
CA PRO A 110 11.21 28.04 -26.74
C PRO A 110 12.22 27.36 -27.67
N ASP A 111 13.52 27.55 -27.42
CA ASP A 111 14.60 27.01 -28.24
C ASP A 111 14.88 25.52 -27.99
N ASN A 112 14.39 24.96 -26.87
CA ASN A 112 14.66 23.58 -26.48
C ASN A 112 13.36 22.87 -26.08
N LEU A 113 12.65 22.39 -27.09
CA LEU A 113 11.42 21.62 -26.91
C LEU A 113 11.72 20.21 -26.39
N ILE A 114 11.07 19.86 -25.28
CA ILE A 114 11.00 18.49 -24.75
C ILE A 114 9.98 17.68 -25.56
N TYR A 115 8.86 18.33 -25.90
CA TYR A 115 7.73 17.73 -26.59
C TYR A 115 7.35 18.56 -27.81
N LYS A 116 6.95 17.88 -28.89
CA LYS A 116 6.51 18.50 -30.14
C LYS A 116 5.27 17.78 -30.67
N CYS A 117 4.18 18.52 -30.83
CA CYS A 117 2.90 18.05 -31.39
C CYS A 117 2.44 16.72 -30.76
N LEU A 118 2.28 16.70 -29.43
CA LEU A 118 1.75 15.54 -28.71
C LEU A 118 0.23 15.50 -28.82
N ASP A 119 -0.27 14.34 -29.25
CA ASP A 119 -1.69 14.04 -29.39
C ASP A 119 -2.00 12.68 -28.71
N PHE A 120 -2.66 12.73 -27.56
CA PHE A 120 -3.11 11.54 -26.83
C PHE A 120 -4.20 11.89 -25.80
N GLY A 121 -4.88 10.88 -25.27
CA GLY A 121 -5.87 11.03 -24.20
C GLY A 121 -5.65 10.03 -23.07
N VAL A 122 -6.09 10.40 -21.87
CA VAL A 122 -6.17 9.52 -20.70
C VAL A 122 -7.58 9.65 -20.11
N ASP A 123 -8.27 8.52 -20.02
CA ASP A 123 -9.61 8.40 -19.47
C ASP A 123 -9.60 7.74 -18.07
N LEU A 124 -10.77 7.55 -17.46
CA LEU A 124 -10.88 7.00 -16.08
C LEU A 124 -10.55 5.51 -16.01
N ASP A 125 -10.71 4.77 -17.09
CA ASP A 125 -10.32 3.36 -17.21
C ASP A 125 -8.86 3.19 -17.64
N SER A 126 -8.16 4.28 -17.96
CA SER A 126 -6.75 4.22 -18.38
C SER A 126 -5.86 3.76 -17.23
N ARG A 127 -4.94 2.86 -17.56
CA ARG A 127 -3.93 2.29 -16.65
C ARG A 127 -2.57 2.36 -17.35
N VAL A 128 -1.95 3.52 -17.33
CA VAL A 128 -0.76 3.83 -18.13
C VAL A 128 0.50 3.79 -17.26
N ALA A 129 1.52 3.05 -17.69
CA ALA A 129 2.87 3.17 -17.17
C ALA A 129 3.74 4.02 -18.13
N LEU A 130 4.24 5.13 -17.62
CA LEU A 130 5.13 6.04 -18.35
C LEU A 130 6.59 5.67 -18.04
N VAL A 131 7.29 5.16 -19.06
CA VAL A 131 8.68 4.69 -18.93
C VAL A 131 9.63 5.48 -19.82
N GLY A 132 10.89 5.56 -19.40
CA GLY A 132 11.94 6.25 -20.15
C GLY A 132 13.14 6.58 -19.26
N PRO A 133 14.31 6.88 -19.84
CA PRO A 133 15.49 7.33 -19.09
C PRO A 133 15.21 8.55 -18.21
N ASN A 134 16.10 8.82 -17.26
CA ASN A 134 16.03 10.04 -16.46
C ASN A 134 16.30 11.26 -17.34
N GLY A 135 15.54 12.34 -17.11
CA GLY A 135 15.65 13.57 -17.89
C GLY A 135 14.87 13.58 -19.21
N THR A 136 14.16 12.52 -19.60
CA THR A 136 13.33 12.53 -20.84
C THR A 136 12.02 13.31 -20.72
N GLY A 137 11.69 13.82 -19.53
CA GLY A 137 10.53 14.67 -19.30
C GLY A 137 9.33 13.99 -18.62
N LYS A 138 9.42 12.74 -18.14
CA LYS A 138 8.30 12.04 -17.47
C LYS A 138 7.53 12.90 -16.45
N SER A 139 8.23 13.48 -15.48
CA SER A 139 7.63 14.39 -14.49
C SER A 139 7.12 15.71 -15.12
N THR A 140 7.76 16.19 -16.19
CA THR A 140 7.27 17.33 -16.98
C THR A 140 5.92 17.02 -17.62
N LEU A 141 5.72 15.81 -18.16
CA LEU A 141 4.43 15.38 -18.70
C LEU A 141 3.35 15.39 -17.63
N LEU A 142 3.63 14.82 -16.44
CA LEU A 142 2.69 14.85 -15.32
C LEU A 142 2.30 16.27 -14.91
N LYS A 143 3.26 17.22 -14.92
CA LYS A 143 2.98 18.63 -14.64
C LYS A 143 2.11 19.32 -15.71
N LEU A 144 2.23 18.92 -16.97
CA LEU A 144 1.31 19.36 -18.02
C LEU A 144 -0.10 18.80 -17.79
N MET A 145 -0.22 17.55 -17.32
CA MET A 145 -1.51 16.92 -16.98
C MET A 145 -2.20 17.63 -15.80
N THR A 146 -1.45 18.00 -14.76
CA THR A 146 -1.99 18.77 -13.62
C THR A 146 -2.23 20.25 -13.96
N GLY A 147 -1.64 20.75 -15.05
CA GLY A 147 -1.68 22.15 -15.45
C GLY A 147 -0.79 23.06 -14.62
N GLU A 148 0.18 22.50 -13.88
CA GLU A 148 1.27 23.27 -13.29
C GLU A 148 2.16 23.91 -14.38
N LEU A 149 2.23 23.26 -15.55
CA LEU A 149 2.88 23.78 -16.74
C LEU A 149 1.85 24.08 -17.83
N VAL A 150 2.07 25.16 -18.56
CA VAL A 150 1.28 25.57 -19.72
C VAL A 150 2.07 25.21 -20.98
N PRO A 151 1.45 24.54 -21.97
CA PRO A 151 2.13 24.25 -23.24
C PRO A 151 2.54 25.55 -23.95
N LEU A 152 3.62 25.50 -24.74
CA LEU A 152 4.04 26.62 -25.57
C LEU A 152 3.15 26.74 -26.83
N ASP A 153 2.67 25.61 -27.32
CA ASP A 153 1.75 25.50 -28.45
C ASP A 153 0.79 24.31 -28.24
N GLY A 154 -0.38 24.34 -28.87
CA GLY A 154 -1.46 23.38 -28.64
C GLY A 154 -2.18 23.58 -27.30
N MET A 155 -2.94 22.57 -26.85
CA MET A 155 -3.71 22.67 -25.60
C MET A 155 -3.88 21.34 -24.86
N VAL A 156 -3.92 21.41 -23.53
CA VAL A 156 -4.31 20.29 -22.66
C VAL A 156 -5.75 20.51 -22.18
N ARG A 157 -6.69 19.73 -22.73
CA ARG A 157 -8.11 19.75 -22.37
C ARG A 157 -8.36 18.83 -21.18
N ARG A 158 -9.11 19.34 -20.21
CA ARG A 158 -9.48 18.63 -18.98
C ARG A 158 -10.97 18.76 -18.75
N HIS A 159 -11.60 17.67 -18.32
CA HIS A 159 -12.97 17.73 -17.85
C HIS A 159 -13.05 18.63 -16.60
N ASN A 160 -13.99 19.59 -16.57
CA ASN A 160 -14.04 20.64 -15.53
C ASN A 160 -14.21 20.12 -14.09
N HIS A 161 -14.79 18.93 -13.93
CA HIS A 161 -15.00 18.29 -12.63
C HIS A 161 -13.95 17.21 -12.29
N LEU A 162 -12.92 17.04 -13.13
CA LEU A 162 -11.86 16.08 -12.91
C LEU A 162 -11.01 16.48 -11.69
N ARG A 163 -11.00 15.63 -10.66
CA ARG A 163 -10.09 15.76 -9.52
C ARG A 163 -8.86 14.90 -9.75
N ILE A 164 -7.72 15.54 -9.94
CA ILE A 164 -6.42 14.89 -10.09
C ILE A 164 -5.69 14.95 -8.74
N ALA A 165 -5.10 13.83 -8.32
CA ALA A 165 -4.18 13.77 -7.21
C ALA A 165 -2.82 13.27 -7.71
N GLN A 166 -1.76 13.97 -7.33
CA GLN A 166 -0.40 13.63 -7.72
C GLN A 166 0.42 13.21 -6.50
N TYR A 167 1.07 12.05 -6.59
CA TYR A 167 2.16 11.66 -5.71
C TYR A 167 3.47 11.99 -6.41
N HIS A 168 4.37 12.72 -5.74
CA HIS A 168 5.72 12.97 -6.24
C HIS A 168 6.75 12.68 -5.15
N GLN A 169 7.96 12.25 -5.51
CA GLN A 169 9.00 11.83 -4.56
C GLN A 169 9.25 12.83 -3.42
N HIS A 170 9.32 14.13 -3.72
CA HIS A 170 9.55 15.19 -2.73
C HIS A 170 8.32 15.59 -1.90
N LEU A 171 7.19 14.88 -2.00
CA LEU A 171 5.94 15.28 -1.32
C LEU A 171 6.06 15.06 0.19
N ALA A 172 6.84 14.05 0.59
CA ALA A 172 7.13 13.77 1.99
C ALA A 172 7.97 14.87 2.65
N GLU A 173 8.82 15.56 1.88
CA GLU A 173 9.67 16.65 2.37
C GLU A 173 8.86 17.91 2.71
N LYS A 174 7.66 18.05 2.11
CA LYS A 174 6.73 19.15 2.41
C LYS A 174 5.91 18.90 3.68
N LEU A 175 6.01 17.73 4.30
CA LEU A 175 5.32 17.43 5.54
C LEU A 175 5.98 18.21 6.70
N ASP A 176 5.16 18.88 7.50
CA ASP A 176 5.61 19.45 8.77
C ASP A 176 5.88 18.33 9.77
N LEU A 177 7.16 17.99 9.94
CA LEU A 177 7.60 16.84 10.71
C LEU A 177 7.33 16.95 12.22
N ASP A 178 7.07 18.16 12.73
CA ASP A 178 6.71 18.34 14.13
C ASP A 178 5.22 18.08 14.41
N MET A 179 4.37 18.14 13.37
CA MET A 179 2.97 17.76 13.48
C MET A 179 2.78 16.23 13.48
N SER A 180 1.70 15.79 14.11
CA SER A 180 1.23 14.41 13.96
C SER A 180 0.45 14.23 12.65
N ALA A 181 0.39 13.00 12.13
CA ALA A 181 -0.37 12.71 10.93
C ALA A 181 -1.86 13.07 11.07
N LEU A 182 -2.42 12.89 12.27
CA LEU A 182 -3.80 13.27 12.59
C LEU A 182 -4.01 14.77 12.52
N LEU A 183 -3.11 15.54 13.16
CA LEU A 183 -3.20 17.00 13.15
C LEU A 183 -3.00 17.55 11.73
N TYR A 184 -2.08 16.98 10.96
CA TYR A 184 -1.89 17.31 9.55
C TYR A 184 -3.18 17.12 8.76
N MET A 185 -3.82 15.94 8.84
CA MET A 185 -5.09 15.66 8.16
C MET A 185 -6.22 16.60 8.60
N MET A 186 -6.33 16.89 9.89
CA MET A 186 -7.35 17.81 10.42
C MET A 186 -7.15 19.25 9.92
N ARG A 187 -5.89 19.69 9.76
CA ARG A 187 -5.55 21.01 9.22
C ARG A 187 -5.83 21.10 7.72
N GLU A 188 -5.48 20.07 6.97
CA GLU A 188 -5.71 20.00 5.52
C GLU A 188 -7.21 19.87 5.16
N TYR A 189 -8.00 19.22 6.03
CA TYR A 189 -9.42 18.96 5.80
C TYR A 189 -10.28 19.47 6.98
N PRO A 190 -10.34 20.80 7.20
CA PRO A 190 -11.07 21.38 8.32
C PRO A 190 -12.56 21.01 8.30
N GLY A 191 -13.18 20.94 9.48
CA GLY A 191 -14.59 20.58 9.63
C GLY A 191 -14.89 19.08 9.64
N ASN A 192 -13.89 18.21 9.42
CA ASN A 192 -14.05 16.78 9.63
C ASN A 192 -13.84 16.39 11.10
N VAL A 193 -14.60 15.40 11.55
CA VAL A 193 -14.46 14.83 12.90
C VAL A 193 -13.15 14.05 13.01
N GLU A 194 -12.47 14.18 14.14
CA GLU A 194 -11.18 13.54 14.41
C GLU A 194 -11.21 12.02 14.20
N GLU A 195 -12.31 11.36 14.59
CA GLU A 195 -12.48 9.91 14.41
C GLU A 195 -12.45 9.50 12.93
N LYS A 196 -13.08 10.30 12.06
CA LYS A 196 -13.06 10.08 10.60
C LYS A 196 -11.65 10.25 10.02
N MET A 197 -10.91 11.27 10.47
CA MET A 197 -9.51 11.47 10.06
C MET A 197 -8.62 10.31 10.52
N ARG A 198 -8.76 9.90 11.78
CA ARG A 198 -8.02 8.78 12.36
C ARG A 198 -8.32 7.48 11.62
N ALA A 199 -9.59 7.23 11.27
CA ALA A 199 -9.98 6.07 10.47
C ALA A 199 -9.35 6.10 9.07
N SER A 200 -9.31 7.27 8.42
CA SER A 200 -8.65 7.45 7.12
C SER A 200 -7.17 7.09 7.19
N ILE A 201 -6.45 7.64 8.17
CA ILE A 201 -5.02 7.34 8.40
C ILE A 201 -4.82 5.84 8.74
N GLY A 202 -5.72 5.26 9.54
CA GLY A 202 -5.68 3.87 9.95
C GLY A 202 -5.76 2.88 8.78
N ARG A 203 -6.54 3.19 7.73
CA ARG A 203 -6.63 2.37 6.50
C ARG A 203 -5.28 2.23 5.81
N PHE A 204 -4.46 3.27 5.82
CA PHE A 204 -3.10 3.24 5.26
C PHE A 204 -2.06 2.67 6.24
N GLY A 205 -2.49 1.90 7.25
CA GLY A 205 -1.59 1.13 8.12
C GLY A 205 -0.94 1.90 9.26
N LEU A 206 -1.43 3.09 9.58
CA LEU A 206 -0.88 3.96 10.63
C LEU A 206 -1.69 3.89 11.94
N THR A 207 -2.40 2.77 12.16
CA THR A 207 -3.18 2.54 13.38
C THR A 207 -2.29 2.61 14.62
N GLY A 208 -2.67 3.45 15.60
CA GLY A 208 -1.91 3.68 16.83
C GLY A 208 -0.68 4.60 16.68
N LYS A 209 -0.35 5.05 15.46
CA LYS A 209 0.76 5.99 15.20
C LYS A 209 0.30 7.37 14.75
N ALA A 210 -0.98 7.56 14.48
CA ALA A 210 -1.54 8.81 13.95
C ALA A 210 -1.28 10.05 14.85
N LEU A 211 -1.13 9.86 16.16
CA LEU A 211 -0.86 10.92 17.14
C LEU A 211 0.63 11.23 17.34
N MET A 212 1.52 10.38 16.80
CA MET A 212 2.96 10.58 16.93
C MET A 212 3.42 11.68 15.96
N PRO A 213 4.39 12.54 16.36
CA PRO A 213 5.03 13.49 15.44
C PRO A 213 5.63 12.77 14.22
N MET A 214 5.47 13.35 13.03
CA MET A 214 5.89 12.73 11.77
C MET A 214 7.41 12.56 11.65
N LYS A 215 8.21 13.32 12.40
CA LYS A 215 9.67 13.12 12.53
C LYS A 215 10.07 11.75 13.09
N ASN A 216 9.19 11.11 13.87
CA ASN A 216 9.41 9.78 14.45
C ASN A 216 8.89 8.65 13.55
N LEU A 217 8.28 8.97 12.41
CA LEU A 217 7.83 7.99 11.42
C LEU A 217 8.97 7.62 10.48
N SER A 218 9.01 6.36 10.04
CA SER A 218 9.88 5.95 8.94
C SER A 218 9.42 6.59 7.62
N ASP A 219 10.29 6.65 6.62
CA ASP A 219 9.92 7.25 5.33
C ASP A 219 8.76 6.52 4.65
N GLY A 220 8.70 5.19 4.72
CA GLY A 220 7.53 4.43 4.27
C GLY A 220 6.24 4.75 5.05
N GLN A 221 6.34 5.09 6.35
CA GLN A 221 5.19 5.56 7.12
C GLN A 221 4.76 6.97 6.71
N LYS A 222 5.72 7.87 6.41
CA LYS A 222 5.42 9.20 5.86
C LYS A 222 4.75 9.09 4.49
N SER A 223 5.22 8.22 3.59
CA SER A 223 4.57 7.92 2.32
C SER A 223 3.12 7.46 2.51
N ARG A 224 2.85 6.61 3.52
CA ARG A 224 1.48 6.19 3.86
C ARG A 224 0.61 7.33 4.36
N VAL A 225 1.16 8.32 5.09
CA VAL A 225 0.41 9.55 5.45
C VAL A 225 0.00 10.30 4.18
N ILE A 226 0.91 10.43 3.22
CA ILE A 226 0.64 11.10 1.95
C ILE A 226 -0.44 10.36 1.16
N PHE A 227 -0.37 9.03 1.06
CA PHE A 227 -1.42 8.26 0.40
C PHE A 227 -2.78 8.43 1.09
N ALA A 228 -2.80 8.47 2.43
CA ALA A 228 -4.03 8.77 3.17
C ALA A 228 -4.57 10.18 2.86
N TRP A 229 -3.68 11.17 2.74
CA TRP A 229 -4.03 12.54 2.36
C TRP A 229 -4.55 12.61 0.93
N LEU A 230 -3.91 11.94 -0.04
CA LEU A 230 -4.34 11.91 -1.44
C LEU A 230 -5.70 11.20 -1.58
N ALA A 231 -5.85 10.03 -0.95
CA ALA A 231 -7.08 9.24 -1.04
C ALA A 231 -8.29 9.98 -0.44
N PHE A 232 -8.07 10.79 0.61
CA PHE A 232 -9.13 11.57 1.22
C PHE A 232 -9.71 12.66 0.29
N ARG A 233 -8.94 13.09 -0.73
CA ARG A 233 -9.43 14.03 -1.76
C ARG A 233 -10.42 13.40 -2.74
N GLN A 234 -10.59 12.08 -2.68
CA GLN A 234 -11.43 11.33 -3.62
C GLN A 234 -11.11 11.71 -5.07
N PRO A 235 -9.85 11.54 -5.52
CA PRO A 235 -9.45 11.85 -6.88
C PRO A 235 -10.11 10.88 -7.87
N GLN A 236 -10.37 11.34 -9.10
CA GLN A 236 -10.78 10.49 -10.24
C GLN A 236 -9.56 10.06 -11.06
N MET A 237 -8.44 10.76 -10.93
CA MET A 237 -7.19 10.40 -11.59
C MET A 237 -6.02 10.52 -10.62
N LEU A 238 -5.19 9.47 -10.58
CA LEU A 238 -3.96 9.41 -9.80
C LEU A 238 -2.76 9.46 -10.74
N LEU A 239 -1.87 10.42 -10.48
CA LEU A 239 -0.57 10.53 -11.13
C LEU A 239 0.49 10.14 -10.10
N LEU A 240 1.17 9.02 -10.29
CA LEU A 240 2.14 8.51 -9.33
C LEU A 240 3.55 8.61 -9.90
N ASP A 241 4.39 9.48 -9.34
CA ASP A 241 5.79 9.65 -9.72
C ASP A 241 6.72 8.99 -8.70
N GLU A 242 7.27 7.83 -9.09
CA GLU A 242 8.12 6.94 -8.28
C GLU A 242 7.53 6.61 -6.90
N PRO A 243 6.31 6.00 -6.84
CA PRO A 243 5.63 5.75 -5.58
C PRO A 243 6.31 4.68 -4.70
N THR A 244 7.21 3.87 -5.25
CA THR A 244 7.78 2.68 -4.58
C THR A 244 9.07 2.92 -3.81
N ASN A 245 9.78 4.05 -4.01
CA ASN A 245 11.14 4.29 -3.49
C ASN A 245 11.31 4.10 -1.97
N HIS A 246 10.25 4.25 -1.18
CA HIS A 246 10.28 4.14 0.28
C HIS A 246 9.31 3.08 0.83
N LEU A 247 8.74 2.25 -0.05
CA LEU A 247 7.78 1.22 0.32
C LEU A 247 8.48 -0.14 0.37
N ASP A 248 8.15 -0.93 1.38
CA ASP A 248 8.52 -2.34 1.40
C ASP A 248 7.65 -3.13 0.40
N ILE A 249 8.08 -4.35 0.06
CA ILE A 249 7.42 -5.21 -0.94
C ILE A 249 5.95 -5.45 -0.58
N GLU A 250 5.66 -5.73 0.69
CA GLU A 250 4.29 -5.97 1.17
C GLU A 250 3.41 -4.74 0.96
N THR A 251 3.94 -3.54 1.18
CA THR A 251 3.24 -2.28 0.94
C THR A 251 3.03 -2.00 -0.54
N ILE A 252 3.98 -2.38 -1.40
CA ILE A 252 3.85 -2.25 -2.86
C ILE A 252 2.73 -3.16 -3.37
N ASP A 253 2.72 -4.43 -2.96
CA ASP A 253 1.68 -5.37 -3.36
C ASP A 253 0.29 -4.90 -2.84
N SER A 254 0.23 -4.37 -1.62
CA SER A 254 -1.01 -3.80 -1.06
C SER A 254 -1.48 -2.53 -1.80
N LEU A 255 -0.54 -1.70 -2.28
CA LEU A 255 -0.84 -0.52 -3.09
C LEU A 255 -1.37 -0.95 -4.47
N ALA A 256 -0.76 -1.97 -5.08
CA ALA A 256 -1.18 -2.51 -6.36
C ALA A 256 -2.60 -3.08 -6.31
N GLU A 257 -2.91 -3.87 -5.28
CA GLU A 257 -4.26 -4.39 -5.04
C GLU A 257 -5.29 -3.26 -4.95
N ALA A 258 -5.00 -2.22 -4.17
CA ALA A 258 -5.91 -1.08 -4.04
C ALA A 258 -6.07 -0.24 -5.31
N LEU A 259 -5.04 -0.13 -6.14
CA LEU A 259 -5.11 0.55 -7.44
C LEU A 259 -5.92 -0.26 -8.45
N ASN A 260 -5.90 -1.59 -8.35
CA ASN A 260 -6.69 -2.48 -9.20
C ASN A 260 -8.16 -2.52 -8.79
N GLU A 261 -8.47 -2.39 -7.50
CA GLU A 261 -9.86 -2.28 -7.01
C GLU A 261 -10.48 -0.89 -7.28
N TRP A 262 -9.65 0.14 -7.47
CA TRP A 262 -10.09 1.51 -7.69
C TRP A 262 -10.49 1.76 -9.15
N ASP A 263 -11.53 2.56 -9.36
CA ASP A 263 -12.19 2.77 -10.65
C ASP A 263 -11.80 4.07 -11.38
N GLY A 264 -10.87 4.84 -10.83
CA GLY A 264 -10.35 6.06 -11.48
C GLY A 264 -9.10 5.83 -12.33
N GLY A 265 -8.70 6.83 -13.11
CA GLY A 265 -7.59 6.73 -14.07
C GLY A 265 -6.21 6.75 -13.39
N LEU A 266 -5.26 5.98 -13.91
CA LEU A 266 -3.91 5.89 -13.37
C LEU A 266 -2.86 6.21 -14.43
N VAL A 267 -1.93 7.09 -14.07
CA VAL A 267 -0.66 7.30 -14.79
C VAL A 267 0.48 7.09 -13.80
N LEU A 268 1.27 6.05 -14.04
CA LEU A 268 2.36 5.61 -13.18
C LEU A 268 3.71 5.86 -13.85
N VAL A 269 4.57 6.65 -13.22
CA VAL A 269 6.01 6.69 -13.51
C VAL A 269 6.69 5.83 -12.45
N SER A 270 7.31 4.74 -12.88
CA SER A 270 8.08 3.89 -11.98
C SER A 270 9.18 3.14 -12.72
N HIS A 271 10.24 2.82 -11.99
CA HIS A 271 11.22 1.81 -12.40
C HIS A 271 10.93 0.41 -11.85
N ASP A 272 9.88 0.24 -11.03
CA ASP A 272 9.50 -1.05 -10.45
C ASP A 272 8.60 -1.85 -11.41
N PHE A 273 9.21 -2.83 -12.08
CA PHE A 273 8.50 -3.73 -13.00
C PHE A 273 7.41 -4.55 -12.33
N ARG A 274 7.51 -4.88 -11.04
CA ARG A 274 6.46 -5.64 -10.35
C ARG A 274 5.21 -4.80 -10.22
N LEU A 275 5.33 -3.55 -9.77
CA LEU A 275 4.18 -2.65 -9.67
C LEU A 275 3.58 -2.40 -11.05
N ILE A 276 4.41 -2.08 -12.05
CA ILE A 276 3.94 -1.84 -13.43
C ILE A 276 3.16 -3.05 -13.95
N ASN A 277 3.70 -4.25 -13.85
CA ASN A 277 3.04 -5.46 -14.35
C ASN A 277 1.73 -5.79 -13.61
N GLN A 278 1.57 -5.33 -12.37
CA GLN A 278 0.35 -5.57 -11.59
C GLN A 278 -0.77 -4.56 -11.90
N VAL A 279 -0.45 -3.31 -12.27
CA VAL A 279 -1.45 -2.23 -12.33
C VAL A 279 -1.59 -1.55 -13.69
N ALA A 280 -0.61 -1.65 -14.58
CA ALA A 280 -0.64 -0.98 -15.88
C ALA A 280 -1.14 -1.91 -16.98
N HIS A 281 -2.01 -1.41 -17.85
CA HIS A 281 -2.48 -2.09 -19.05
C HIS A 281 -1.76 -1.61 -20.31
N GLU A 282 -1.21 -0.40 -20.26
CA GLU A 282 -0.46 0.21 -21.36
C GLU A 282 0.89 0.74 -20.89
N ILE A 283 1.88 0.67 -21.77
CA ILE A 283 3.21 1.23 -21.52
C ILE A 283 3.48 2.33 -22.55
N TRP A 284 3.66 3.55 -22.07
CA TRP A 284 4.01 4.70 -22.90
C TRP A 284 5.48 5.04 -22.70
N VAL A 285 6.23 5.05 -23.79
CA VAL A 285 7.67 5.28 -23.75
C VAL A 285 7.98 6.74 -24.12
N VAL A 286 8.54 7.50 -23.17
CA VAL A 286 9.02 8.85 -23.41
C VAL A 286 10.43 8.78 -23.97
N LYS A 287 10.60 9.18 -25.23
CA LYS A 287 11.89 9.24 -25.91
C LYS A 287 12.22 10.68 -26.28
N THR A 288 13.45 11.10 -26.00
CA THR A 288 13.99 12.33 -26.60
C THR A 288 14.11 12.10 -28.10
N LYS A 289 13.70 13.08 -28.89
CA LYS A 289 13.94 13.06 -30.34
C LYS A 289 15.46 13.08 -30.56
N LEU A 290 15.98 12.07 -31.24
CA LEU A 290 17.33 12.10 -31.81
C LEU A 290 17.38 13.11 -32.97
#